data_AF-A3MVA0-F1
#
_entry.id   AF-A3MVA0-F1
#
_cell.length_a   1.000
_cell.length_b   1.000
_cell.length_c   1.000
_cell.angle_alpha   90.00
_cell.angle_beta   90.00
_cell.angle_gamma   90.00
#
_symmetry.space_group_name_H-M   'P 1'
#
loop_
_entity.id
_entity.type
_entity.pdbx_description
1 polymer ?
#
loop_
_entity_poly.entity_id
_entity_poly.type
_entity_poly.pdbx_seq_one_letter_code
_entity_poly.pdbx_strand_id
1 'polypeptide(L)'
;MIYLTLSELESLLTSIRNYAEKYRTTKPVLEAVEERWKKFEELAFAFGVELKPAEGVEFYSGGPLPDNAEFVRRLDRLISTIKKIREIYGDVKVIVDIDINVKKVTIKI
;
A
#
# COMPACT_ATOMS: atom_id res chain seq x y z
N MET A 1 -2.88 -16.07 11.25
CA MET A 1 -1.94 -17.20 11.12
C MET A 1 -2.09 -17.86 9.75
N ILE A 2 -1.05 -17.79 8.94
CA ILE A 2 -1.01 -18.32 7.57
C ILE A 2 0.13 -19.35 7.52
N TYR A 3 -0.13 -20.53 6.93
CA TYR A 3 0.88 -21.56 6.71
C TYR A 3 1.42 -21.43 5.29
N LEU A 4 2.73 -21.24 5.16
CA LEU A 4 3.36 -20.94 3.88
C LEU A 4 4.86 -21.27 3.90
N THR A 5 5.47 -21.46 2.74
CA THR A 5 6.94 -21.63 2.63
C THR A 5 7.66 -20.28 2.67
N LEU A 6 8.95 -20.28 3.00
CA LEU A 6 9.75 -19.04 2.97
C LEU A 6 9.75 -18.39 1.58
N SER A 7 9.71 -19.17 0.51
CA SER A 7 9.57 -18.65 -0.87
C SER A 7 8.20 -18.01 -1.11
N GLU A 8 7.13 -18.61 -0.60
CA GLU A 8 5.77 -18.03 -0.68
C GLU A 8 5.69 -16.72 0.12
N LEU A 9 6.34 -16.65 1.30
CA LEU A 9 6.42 -15.44 2.11
C LEU A 9 7.13 -14.32 1.37
N GLU A 10 8.28 -14.63 0.76
CA GLU A 10 9.06 -13.68 -0.02
C GLU A 10 8.24 -13.15 -1.20
N SER A 11 7.57 -14.03 -1.94
CA SER A 11 6.70 -13.66 -3.07
C SER A 11 5.57 -12.73 -2.63
N LEU A 12 4.93 -13.04 -1.50
CA LEU A 12 3.85 -12.23 -0.93
C LEU A 12 4.35 -10.83 -0.51
N LEU A 13 5.48 -10.75 0.21
CA LEU A 13 6.07 -9.47 0.60
C LEU A 13 6.56 -8.66 -0.60
N THR A 14 7.13 -9.32 -1.61
CA THR A 14 7.56 -8.67 -2.86
C THR A 14 6.37 -8.08 -3.61
N SER A 15 5.25 -8.81 -3.66
CA SER A 15 4.00 -8.33 -4.26
C SER A 15 3.49 -7.08 -3.53
N ILE A 16 3.41 -7.11 -2.19
CA ILE A 16 3.00 -5.95 -1.38
C ILE A 16 3.93 -4.75 -1.62
N ARG A 17 5.24 -5.00 -1.67
CA ARG A 17 6.25 -3.97 -1.94
C ARG A 17 6.05 -3.33 -3.31
N ASN A 18 5.74 -4.11 -4.34
CA ASN A 18 5.45 -3.60 -5.68
C ASN A 18 4.15 -2.77 -5.73
N TYR A 19 3.10 -3.19 -5.02
CA TYR A 19 1.89 -2.38 -4.88
C TYR A 19 2.16 -1.05 -4.16
N ALA A 20 2.97 -1.09 -3.10
CA ALA A 20 3.37 0.13 -2.38
C ALA A 20 4.21 1.08 -3.26
N GLU A 21 5.12 0.57 -4.08
CA GLU A 21 5.84 1.40 -5.05
C GLU A 21 4.93 1.98 -6.13
N LYS A 22 3.99 1.18 -6.66
CA LYS A 22 3.01 1.67 -7.62
C LYS A 22 2.19 2.81 -7.04
N TYR A 23 1.78 2.72 -5.77
CA TYR A 23 1.12 3.85 -5.11
C TYR A 23 2.01 5.09 -5.09
N ARG A 24 3.30 4.95 -4.77
CA ARG A 24 4.24 6.10 -4.72
C ARG A 24 4.39 6.79 -6.08
N THR A 25 4.43 6.03 -7.17
CA THR A 25 4.50 6.60 -8.53
C THR A 25 3.17 7.20 -8.99
N THR A 26 2.04 6.66 -8.52
CA THR A 26 0.70 7.12 -8.89
C THR A 26 0.21 8.28 -8.01
N LYS A 27 0.79 8.48 -6.83
CA LYS A 27 0.41 9.52 -5.86
C LYS A 27 0.29 10.92 -6.47
N PRO A 28 1.26 11.43 -7.26
CA PRO A 28 1.13 12.77 -7.87
C PRO A 28 -0.05 12.87 -8.85
N VAL A 29 -0.37 11.78 -9.54
CA VAL A 29 -1.52 11.72 -10.46
C VAL A 29 -2.82 11.71 -9.67
N LEU A 30 -2.89 10.98 -8.56
CA LEU A 30 -4.06 10.96 -7.67
C LEU A 30 -4.30 12.34 -7.05
N GLU A 31 -3.25 13.00 -6.58
CA GLU A 31 -3.33 14.38 -6.05
C GLU A 31 -3.83 15.35 -7.12
N ALA A 32 -3.33 15.25 -8.36
CA ALA A 32 -3.77 16.08 -9.47
C ALA A 32 -5.24 15.83 -9.87
N VAL A 33 -5.72 14.59 -9.77
CA VAL A 33 -7.14 14.26 -10.03
C VAL A 33 -8.03 14.83 -8.95
N GLU A 34 -7.64 14.72 -7.67
CA GLU A 34 -8.38 15.30 -6.55
C GLU A 34 -8.45 16.84 -6.67
N GLU A 35 -7.34 17.49 -7.00
CA GLU A 35 -7.31 18.96 -7.18
C GLU A 35 -8.21 19.41 -8.35
N ARG A 36 -8.19 18.68 -9.48
CA ARG A 36 -9.05 18.98 -10.63
C ARG A 36 -10.53 18.76 -10.30
N TRP A 37 -10.86 17.71 -9.56
CA TRP A 37 -12.22 17.42 -9.13
C TRP A 37 -12.76 18.55 -8.26
N LYS A 38 -12.00 19.00 -7.26
CA LYS A 38 -12.39 20.14 -6.39
C LYS A 38 -12.65 21.41 -7.19
N LYS A 39 -11.78 21.75 -8.14
CA LYS A 39 -12.00 22.90 -9.04
C LYS A 39 -13.27 22.76 -9.87
N PHE A 40 -13.57 21.56 -10.33
CA PHE A 40 -14.78 21.29 -11.11
C PHE A 40 -16.05 21.38 -10.24
N GLU A 41 -15.98 20.90 -9.00
CA GLU A 41 -17.04 21.03 -7.99
C GLU A 41 -17.30 22.49 -7.65
N GLU A 42 -16.26 23.29 -7.42
CA GLU A 42 -16.37 24.74 -7.18
C GLU A 42 -17.03 25.48 -8.36
N LEU A 43 -16.65 25.14 -9.60
CA LEU A 43 -17.26 25.70 -10.79
C LEU A 43 -18.73 25.28 -10.91
N ALA A 44 -19.04 23.99 -10.76
CA ALA A 44 -20.41 23.49 -10.84
C ALA A 44 -21.30 24.15 -9.78
N PHE A 45 -20.80 24.30 -8.56
CA PHE A 45 -21.49 25.01 -7.48
C PHE A 45 -21.78 26.48 -7.85
N ALA A 46 -20.83 27.18 -8.49
CA ALA A 46 -21.04 28.54 -8.97
C ALA A 46 -22.13 28.64 -10.06
N PHE A 47 -22.38 27.55 -10.80
CA PHE A 47 -23.49 27.41 -11.75
C PHE A 47 -24.77 26.83 -11.13
N GLY A 48 -24.82 26.62 -9.81
CA GLY A 48 -25.97 26.07 -9.10
C GLY A 48 -26.17 24.55 -9.28
N VAL A 49 -25.13 23.84 -9.72
CA VAL A 49 -25.13 22.39 -9.96
C VAL A 49 -24.36 21.69 -8.85
N GLU A 50 -25.00 20.73 -8.16
CA GLU A 50 -24.34 19.87 -7.17
C GLU A 50 -23.78 18.62 -7.86
N LEU A 51 -22.47 18.41 -7.78
CA LEU A 51 -21.81 17.22 -8.33
C LEU A 51 -21.60 16.19 -7.22
N LYS A 52 -21.98 14.95 -7.51
CA LYS A 52 -21.71 13.81 -6.63
C LYS A 52 -20.79 12.83 -7.36
N PRO A 53 -19.82 12.21 -6.66
CA PRO A 53 -19.09 11.09 -7.22
C PRO A 53 -20.06 10.00 -7.68
N ALA A 54 -19.67 9.24 -8.70
CA ALA A 54 -20.41 8.05 -9.10
C ALA A 54 -20.46 7.03 -7.94
N GLU A 55 -21.49 6.19 -7.92
CA GLU A 55 -21.62 5.14 -6.89
C GLU A 55 -20.35 4.27 -6.81
N GLY A 56 -19.84 4.10 -5.59
CA GLY A 56 -18.62 3.34 -5.32
C GLY A 56 -17.30 4.11 -5.47
N VAL A 57 -17.33 5.40 -5.80
CA VAL A 57 -16.14 6.26 -5.82
C VAL A 57 -16.08 7.10 -4.53
N GLU A 58 -15.12 6.80 -3.66
CA GLU A 58 -14.84 7.58 -2.46
C GLU A 58 -13.49 8.28 -2.58
N PHE A 59 -13.50 9.60 -2.35
CA PHE A 59 -12.26 10.37 -2.26
C PHE A 59 -11.68 10.24 -0.85
N TYR A 60 -10.35 10.16 -0.77
CA TYR A 60 -9.65 10.15 0.50
C TYR A 60 -9.86 11.48 1.23
N SER A 61 -10.54 11.44 2.38
CA SER A 61 -10.89 12.63 3.18
C SER A 61 -9.87 12.95 4.29
N GLY A 62 -8.79 12.17 4.41
CA GLY A 62 -7.82 12.23 5.51
C GLY A 62 -6.70 13.28 5.36
N GLY A 63 -6.86 14.28 4.49
CA GLY A 63 -5.83 15.27 4.20
C GLY A 63 -4.84 14.82 3.11
N PRO A 64 -3.57 15.26 3.13
CA PRO A 64 -2.61 14.87 2.09
C PRO A 64 -2.41 13.36 2.06
N LEU A 65 -2.29 12.81 0.85
CA LEU A 65 -2.07 11.37 0.65
C LEU A 65 -0.83 10.91 1.45
N PRO A 66 -0.92 9.85 2.27
CA PRO A 66 0.16 9.43 3.14
C PRO A 66 1.43 9.09 2.35
N ASP A 67 2.60 9.43 2.90
CA ASP A 67 3.88 8.96 2.39
C ASP A 67 4.14 7.53 2.88
N ASN A 68 4.46 6.64 1.95
CA ASN A 68 4.73 5.23 2.23
C ASN A 68 6.21 4.85 2.03
N ALA A 69 7.11 5.82 1.86
CA ALA A 69 8.55 5.56 1.68
C ALA A 69 9.14 4.74 2.82
N GLU A 70 8.75 5.01 4.07
CA GLU A 70 9.21 4.24 5.23
C GLU A 70 8.67 2.80 5.21
N PHE A 71 7.42 2.63 4.78
CA PHE A 71 6.79 1.31 4.65
C PHE A 71 7.51 0.43 3.63
N VAL A 72 7.87 1.00 2.46
CA VAL A 72 8.68 0.30 1.45
C VAL A 72 10.03 -0.13 2.02
N ARG A 73 10.74 0.77 2.73
CA ARG A 73 12.02 0.43 3.38
C ARG A 73 11.89 -0.70 4.39
N ARG A 74 10.78 -0.76 5.14
CA ARG A 74 10.52 -1.84 6.12
C ARG A 74 10.28 -3.17 5.40
N LEU A 75 9.54 -3.17 4.28
CA LEU A 75 9.35 -4.36 3.46
C LEU A 75 10.66 -4.86 2.85
N ASP A 76 11.50 -3.96 2.32
CA ASP A 76 12.81 -4.34 1.76
C ASP A 76 13.70 -5.03 2.81
N ARG A 77 13.69 -4.52 4.05
CA ARG A 77 14.41 -5.15 5.18
C ARG A 77 13.86 -6.54 5.51
N LEU A 78 12.53 -6.69 5.57
CA LEU A 78 11.88 -7.97 5.87
C LEU A 78 12.15 -9.01 4.78
N ILE A 79 12.04 -8.62 3.51
CA ILE A 79 12.37 -9.45 2.35
C ILE A 79 13.84 -9.91 2.44
N SER A 80 14.77 -9.00 2.76
CA SER A 80 16.18 -9.34 2.94
C SER A 80 16.41 -10.35 4.07
N THR A 81 15.72 -10.17 5.21
CA THR A 81 15.78 -11.12 6.33
C THR A 81 15.27 -12.50 5.92
N ILE A 82 14.13 -12.58 5.23
CA ILE A 82 13.56 -13.86 4.78
C ILE A 82 14.47 -14.55 3.76
N LYS A 83 15.07 -13.80 2.84
CA LYS A 83 16.08 -14.34 1.91
C LYS A 83 17.25 -14.98 2.65
N LYS A 84 17.80 -14.29 3.66
CA LYS A 84 18.88 -14.83 4.50
C LYS A 84 18.46 -16.07 5.28
N ILE A 85 17.24 -16.09 5.83
CA ILE A 85 16.71 -17.26 6.53
C ILE A 85 16.58 -18.44 5.56
N ARG A 86 16.06 -18.21 4.35
CA ARG A 86 15.95 -19.26 3.32
C ARG A 86 17.32 -19.77 2.87
N GLU A 87 18.32 -18.91 2.75
CA GLU A 87 19.71 -19.33 2.44
C GLU A 87 20.30 -20.26 3.51
N ILE A 88 19.96 -20.03 4.79
CA ILE A 88 20.48 -20.82 5.91
C ILE A 88 19.71 -22.14 6.09
N TYR A 89 18.38 -22.10 6.01
CA TYR A 89 17.52 -23.22 6.40
C TYR A 89 16.88 -23.97 5.22
N GLY A 90 17.05 -23.49 3.99
CA GLY A 90 16.31 -23.97 2.83
C GLY A 90 14.86 -23.48 2.83
N ASP A 91 14.06 -23.96 1.88
CA ASP A 91 12.66 -23.53 1.75
C ASP A 91 11.73 -24.30 2.69
N VAL A 92 11.70 -23.88 3.96
CA VAL A 92 10.90 -24.51 5.01
C VAL A 92 9.50 -23.94 5.11
N LYS A 93 8.54 -24.77 5.56
CA LYS A 93 7.19 -24.31 5.93
C LYS A 93 7.25 -23.58 7.27
N VAL A 94 6.64 -22.41 7.31
CA VAL A 94 6.58 -21.53 8.49
C VAL A 94 5.15 -21.14 8.81
N ILE A 95 4.89 -20.85 10.08
CA ILE A 95 3.61 -20.32 10.55
C ILE A 95 3.80 -18.83 10.72
N VAL A 96 3.16 -18.04 9.87
CA VAL A 96 3.36 -16.60 9.88
C VAL A 96 2.13 -15.89 10.43
N ASP A 97 2.36 -14.99 11.37
CA ASP A 97 1.38 -13.99 11.78
C ASP A 97 1.79 -12.63 11.21
N ILE A 98 0.96 -12.10 10.30
CA ILE A 98 1.23 -10.88 9.54
C ILE A 98 0.25 -9.79 10.00
N ASP A 99 0.79 -8.76 10.64
CA ASP A 99 0.08 -7.51 10.94
C ASP A 99 0.71 -6.39 10.11
N ILE A 100 -0.03 -5.93 9.10
CA ILE A 100 0.39 -4.85 8.19
C ILE A 100 -0.47 -3.63 8.45
N ASN A 101 0.16 -2.60 8.98
CA ASN A 101 -0.42 -1.28 9.13
C ASN A 101 0.57 -0.24 8.59
N VAL A 102 0.06 0.91 8.11
CA VAL A 102 0.92 1.98 7.55
C VAL A 102 2.00 2.39 8.57
N LYS A 103 1.66 2.36 9.86
CA LYS A 103 2.56 2.72 10.97
C LYS A 103 3.46 1.59 11.46
N LYS A 104 3.11 0.32 11.23
CA LYS A 104 3.79 -0.83 11.84
C LYS A 104 3.62 -2.08 10.98
N VAL A 105 4.72 -2.80 10.76
CA VAL A 105 4.69 -4.14 10.18
C VAL A 105 5.27 -5.10 11.20
N THR A 106 4.47 -6.10 11.60
CA THR A 106 4.92 -7.16 12.50
C THR A 106 4.78 -8.49 11.77
N ILE A 107 5.88 -9.22 11.65
CA ILE A 107 5.91 -10.59 11.14
C ILE A 107 6.44 -11.48 12.25
N LYS A 108 5.61 -12.40 12.74
CA LYS A 108 6.05 -13.47 13.63
C LYS A 108 6.13 -14.74 12.81
N ILE A 109 7.31 -15.37 12.78
CA ILE A 109 7.64 -16.62 12.09
C ILE A 109 7.90 -17.69 13.14
#